data_AF-A0A835WSE1-F1
#
_entry.id   AF-A0A835WSE1-F1
#
_cell.length_a   1.000
_cell.length_b   1.000
_cell.length_c   1.000
_cell.angle_alpha   90.00
_cell.angle_beta   90.00
_cell.angle_gamma   90.00
#
_symmetry.space_group_name_H-M   'P 1'
#
loop_
_entity.id
_entity.type
_entity.pdbx_description
1 polymer ?
#
loop_
_entity_poly.entity_id
_entity_poly.type
_entity_poly.pdbx_seq_one_letter_code
_entity_poly.pdbx_strand_id
1 'polypeptide(L)'
;MAGGNPAALSIISWEGYLSAMFGNTLMCSHFAASGERSAVNVQLVGILNNFLILTQVALAGFMPLAVFLAAAAFTAFATFMNLARVAALAGAAQPADEKWGSWQMWQLGSGLVGLAVVPQVLYNTVSPAASTLLPFICTLLLLGAVLGLRLSSKGGSDAATLVRQLPGWGATLLFALSPLPQLVRNLLEPQSLEGLSVGTMLLALLGNALMVPRALFVRDVVWLSGTTWACVAGWGQLFSMFRSASAATGRRFLDPWLFFSITGVLLLYTGYVLVQHRRATASGAGGARPA
;
A
#
# COMPACT_ATOMS: atom_id res chain seq x y z
N MET A 1 7.43 -1.17 34.24
CA MET A 1 6.77 -0.72 33.00
C MET A 1 7.73 -1.02 31.86
N ALA A 2 7.32 -1.77 30.83
CA ALA A 2 8.16 -2.04 29.68
C ALA A 2 8.45 -0.71 28.97
N GLY A 3 9.58 -0.08 29.29
CA GLY A 3 10.04 1.14 28.63
C GLY A 3 10.42 0.76 27.21
N GLY A 4 9.61 1.18 26.24
CA GLY A 4 9.96 1.05 24.83
C GLY A 4 11.25 1.80 24.52
N ASN A 5 12.02 1.36 23.53
CA ASN A 5 13.21 2.06 23.05
C ASN A 5 12.80 3.06 21.95
N PRO A 6 12.69 4.38 22.24
CA PRO A 6 12.23 5.35 21.25
C PRO A 6 13.18 5.42 20.05
N ALA A 7 14.48 5.20 20.26
CA ALA A 7 15.46 5.17 19.16
C ALA A 7 15.15 4.07 18.13
N ALA A 8 14.51 2.97 18.53
CA ALA A 8 14.09 1.93 17.59
C ALA A 8 12.96 2.39 16.65
N LEU A 9 12.11 3.33 17.09
CA LEU A 9 11.05 3.90 16.24
C LEU A 9 11.62 4.87 15.20
N SER A 10 12.79 5.45 15.46
CA SER A 10 13.45 6.36 14.51
C SER A 10 13.78 5.68 13.18
N ILE A 11 13.91 4.35 13.17
CA ILE A 11 14.33 3.51 12.05
C ILE A 11 13.20 3.29 11.04
N ILE A 12 11.96 3.36 11.53
CA ILE A 12 10.77 3.13 10.74
C ILE A 12 10.54 4.32 9.82
N SER A 13 10.38 4.07 8.52
CA SER A 13 9.89 5.09 7.59
C SER A 13 8.38 5.29 7.78
N TRP A 14 8.01 6.41 8.41
CA TRP A 14 6.61 6.77 8.60
C TRP A 14 5.89 7.02 7.26
N GLU A 15 6.60 7.42 6.21
CA GLU A 15 6.04 7.62 4.87
C GLU A 15 5.50 6.32 4.28
N GLY A 16 6.22 5.21 4.47
CA GLY A 16 5.76 3.89 4.03
C GLY A 16 4.48 3.45 4.74
N TYR A 17 4.43 3.63 6.06
CA TYR A 17 3.24 3.32 6.87
C TYR A 17 2.07 4.27 6.59
N LEU A 18 2.33 5.55 6.32
CA LEU A 18 1.33 6.52 5.90
C LEU A 18 0.73 6.14 4.54
N SER A 19 1.60 5.79 3.58
CA SER A 19 1.19 5.30 2.26
C SER A 19 0.33 4.04 2.40
N ALA A 20 0.73 3.08 3.23
CA ALA A 20 -0.07 1.88 3.49
C ALA A 20 -1.41 2.19 4.18
N MET A 21 -1.44 3.12 5.15
CA MET A 21 -2.68 3.53 5.83
C MET A 21 -3.66 4.16 4.83
N PHE A 22 -3.21 5.12 4.01
CA PHE A 22 -4.05 5.73 2.99
C PHE A 22 -4.44 4.74 1.89
N GLY A 23 -3.55 3.81 1.53
CA GLY A 23 -3.87 2.68 0.67
C GLY A 23 -5.07 1.88 1.19
N ASN A 24 -5.02 1.45 2.46
CA ASN A 24 -6.12 0.73 3.10
C ASN A 24 -7.39 1.60 3.18
N THR A 25 -7.26 2.89 3.50
CA THR A 25 -8.40 3.83 3.57
C THR A 25 -9.13 3.97 2.23
N LEU A 26 -8.40 4.14 1.13
CA LEU A 26 -9.00 4.29 -0.19
C LEU A 26 -9.52 2.96 -0.74
N MET A 27 -8.83 1.86 -0.45
CA MET A 27 -9.29 0.52 -0.79
C MET A 27 -10.58 0.19 -0.02
N CYS A 28 -10.70 0.62 1.23
CA CYS A 28 -11.92 0.54 2.02
C CYS A 28 -13.07 1.30 1.33
N SER A 29 -12.82 2.51 0.81
CA SER A 29 -13.82 3.27 0.04
C SER A 29 -14.22 2.55 -1.26
N HIS A 30 -13.27 1.89 -1.92
CA HIS A 30 -13.53 1.10 -3.12
C HIS A 30 -14.43 -0.10 -2.83
N PHE A 31 -14.09 -0.91 -1.82
CA PHE A 31 -14.91 -2.06 -1.43
C PHE A 31 -16.25 -1.67 -0.81
N ALA A 32 -16.31 -0.53 -0.11
CA ALA A 32 -17.56 0.03 0.37
C ALA A 32 -18.51 0.37 -0.77
N ALA A 33 -18.00 0.87 -1.91
CA ALA A 33 -18.81 1.07 -3.12
C ALA A 33 -19.27 -0.25 -3.75
N SER A 34 -18.51 -1.33 -3.61
CA SER A 34 -18.88 -2.66 -4.11
C SER A 34 -19.81 -3.45 -3.17
N GLY A 35 -20.05 -2.95 -1.95
CA GLY A 35 -20.85 -3.66 -0.93
C GLY A 35 -20.11 -4.80 -0.23
N GLU A 36 -18.80 -4.93 -0.42
CA GLU A 36 -17.99 -6.07 0.03
C GLU A 36 -17.57 -5.93 1.51
N ARG A 37 -18.47 -6.32 2.43
CA ARG A 37 -18.26 -6.20 3.89
C ARG A 37 -16.99 -6.85 4.40
N SER A 38 -16.70 -8.08 3.96
CA SER A 38 -15.52 -8.82 4.42
C SER A 38 -14.22 -8.12 4.00
N ALA A 39 -14.18 -7.59 2.77
CA ALA A 39 -13.03 -6.86 2.27
C ALA A 39 -12.84 -5.54 3.03
N VAL A 40 -13.93 -4.81 3.29
CA VAL A 40 -13.92 -3.61 4.15
C VAL A 40 -13.34 -3.91 5.53
N ASN A 41 -13.77 -4.99 6.18
CA ASN A 41 -13.25 -5.37 7.50
C ASN A 41 -11.73 -5.61 7.48
N VAL A 42 -11.22 -6.29 6.45
CA VAL A 42 -9.77 -6.51 6.29
C VAL A 42 -9.03 -5.17 6.14
N GLN A 43 -9.58 -4.23 5.37
CA GLN A 43 -8.97 -2.91 5.23
C GLN A 43 -8.99 -2.12 6.54
N LEU A 44 -10.04 -2.24 7.36
CA LEU A 44 -10.11 -1.60 8.68
C LEU A 44 -9.05 -2.14 9.64
N VAL A 45 -8.78 -3.45 9.62
CA VAL A 45 -7.66 -4.02 10.40
C VAL A 45 -6.33 -3.44 9.92
N GLY A 46 -6.14 -3.32 8.60
CA GLY A 46 -4.94 -2.70 8.02
C GLY A 46 -4.77 -1.23 8.41
N ILE A 47 -5.86 -0.46 8.40
CA ILE A 47 -5.90 0.94 8.86
C ILE A 47 -5.47 1.01 10.32
N LEU A 48 -6.08 0.20 11.19
CA LEU A 48 -5.80 0.19 12.63
C LEU A 48 -4.33 -0.17 12.91
N ASN A 49 -3.81 -1.20 12.25
CA ASN A 49 -2.41 -1.61 12.41
C ASN A 49 -1.44 -0.46 12.06
N ASN A 50 -1.62 0.18 10.91
CA ASN A 50 -0.75 1.28 10.48
C ASN A 50 -0.93 2.53 11.35
N PHE A 51 -2.16 2.80 11.79
CA PHE A 51 -2.46 3.92 12.69
C PHE A 51 -1.75 3.77 14.05
N LEU A 52 -1.74 2.57 14.62
CA LEU A 52 -1.04 2.30 15.89
C LEU A 52 0.47 2.53 15.76
N ILE A 53 1.08 2.05 14.67
CA ILE A 53 2.51 2.26 14.40
C ILE A 53 2.80 3.75 14.20
N LEU A 54 2.02 4.45 13.36
CA LEU A 54 2.20 5.89 13.13
C LEU A 54 2.00 6.71 14.41
N THR A 55 1.08 6.31 15.28
CA THR A 55 0.89 6.96 16.59
C THR A 55 2.16 6.83 17.43
N GLN A 56 2.76 5.65 17.50
CA GLN A 56 4.02 5.44 18.23
C GLN A 56 5.15 6.30 17.64
N VAL A 57 5.28 6.33 16.31
CA VAL A 57 6.33 7.11 15.62
C VAL A 57 6.13 8.63 15.81
N ALA A 58 4.89 9.11 15.79
CA ALA A 58 4.55 10.51 16.04
C ALA A 58 4.79 10.91 17.50
N LEU A 59 4.36 10.08 18.47
CA LEU A 59 4.62 10.31 19.90
C LEU A 59 6.12 10.28 20.23
N ALA A 60 6.91 9.54 19.47
CA ALA A 60 8.36 9.51 19.58
C ALA A 60 9.06 10.69 18.85
N GLY A 61 8.31 11.56 18.16
CA GLY A 61 8.82 12.76 17.50
C GLY A 61 9.44 12.56 16.12
N PHE A 62 9.32 11.36 15.52
CA PHE A 62 9.91 11.04 14.21
C PHE A 62 8.96 11.31 13.03
N MET A 63 7.70 11.66 13.31
CA MET A 63 6.73 12.11 12.32
C MET A 63 6.23 13.51 12.70
N PRO A 64 6.14 14.46 11.75
CA PRO A 64 5.59 15.78 12.03
C PRO A 64 4.15 15.69 12.55
N LEU A 65 3.89 16.23 13.76
CA LEU A 65 2.60 16.08 14.44
C LEU A 65 1.42 16.62 13.60
N ALA A 66 1.61 17.74 12.89
CA ALA A 66 0.57 18.30 12.02
C ALA A 66 0.16 17.34 10.90
N VAL A 67 1.14 16.64 10.29
CA VAL A 67 0.89 15.64 9.25
C VAL A 67 0.15 14.44 9.85
N PHE A 68 0.56 13.99 11.03
CA PHE A 68 -0.10 12.90 11.74
C PHE A 68 -1.57 13.22 12.05
N LEU A 69 -1.84 14.38 12.64
CA LEU A 69 -3.19 14.80 13.00
C LEU A 69 -4.09 14.94 11.76
N ALA A 70 -3.57 15.50 10.66
CA ALA A 70 -4.31 15.60 9.40
C ALA A 70 -4.62 14.20 8.83
N ALA A 71 -3.65 13.29 8.82
CA ALA A 71 -3.83 11.93 8.34
C ALA A 71 -4.82 11.13 9.21
N ALA A 72 -4.75 11.31 10.53
CA ALA A 72 -5.67 10.71 11.49
C ALA A 72 -7.10 11.20 11.29
N ALA A 73 -7.30 12.52 11.17
CA ALA A 73 -8.61 13.12 10.93
C ALA A 73 -9.22 12.64 9.60
N PHE A 74 -8.42 12.64 8.52
CA PHE A 74 -8.86 12.13 7.22
C PHE A 74 -9.28 10.66 7.29
N THR A 75 -8.47 9.83 7.97
CA THR A 75 -8.73 8.39 8.09
C THR A 75 -9.94 8.08 8.97
N ALA A 76 -10.14 8.85 10.05
CA ALA A 76 -11.33 8.74 10.89
C ALA A 76 -12.60 9.11 10.12
N PHE A 77 -12.57 10.24 9.40
CA PHE A 77 -13.67 10.65 8.54
C PHE A 77 -13.95 9.64 7.42
N ALA A 78 -12.90 9.11 6.79
CA ALA A 78 -13.01 8.06 5.78
C ALA A 78 -13.66 6.79 6.32
N THR A 79 -13.23 6.34 7.49
CA THR A 79 -13.77 5.16 8.16
C THR A 79 -15.26 5.33 8.42
N PHE A 80 -15.66 6.51 8.92
CA PHE A 80 -17.07 6.85 9.10
C PHE A 80 -17.86 6.79 7.78
N MET A 81 -17.37 7.46 6.74
CA MET A 81 -18.02 7.49 5.42
C MET A 81 -18.17 6.08 4.83
N ASN A 82 -17.13 5.25 4.93
CA ASN A 82 -17.11 3.90 4.38
C ASN A 82 -18.06 2.95 5.14
N LEU A 83 -18.08 3.02 6.47
CA LEU A 83 -19.01 2.23 7.28
C LEU A 83 -20.46 2.63 7.05
N ALA A 84 -20.75 3.94 7.01
CA ALA A 84 -22.08 4.46 6.69
C ALA A 84 -22.53 3.99 5.30
N ARG A 85 -21.63 3.98 4.33
CA ARG A 85 -21.92 3.52 2.97
C ARG A 85 -22.23 2.03 2.91
N VAL A 86 -21.42 1.20 3.56
CA VAL A 86 -21.62 -0.25 3.60
C VAL A 86 -22.95 -0.61 4.29
N ALA A 87 -23.29 0.11 5.36
CA ALA A 87 -24.57 -0.04 6.04
C ALA A 87 -25.73 0.33 5.09
N ALA A 88 -25.64 1.48 4.41
CA ALA A 88 -26.67 1.96 3.49
C ALA A 88 -26.90 1.02 2.29
N LEU A 89 -25.84 0.42 1.74
CA LEU A 89 -25.95 -0.49 0.61
C LEU A 89 -26.42 -1.89 1.01
N ALA A 90 -26.39 -2.25 2.29
CA ALA A 90 -26.84 -3.55 2.80
C ALA A 90 -26.23 -4.79 2.09
N GLY A 91 -25.05 -4.66 1.48
CA GLY A 91 -24.39 -5.72 0.70
C GLY A 91 -24.64 -5.65 -0.81
N ALA A 92 -25.47 -4.72 -1.29
CA ALA A 92 -25.59 -4.41 -2.70
C ALA A 92 -24.40 -3.57 -3.19
N ALA A 93 -24.10 -3.64 -4.49
CA ALA A 93 -23.15 -2.73 -5.11
C ALA A 93 -23.77 -1.35 -5.34
N GLN A 94 -22.93 -0.31 -5.39
CA GLN A 94 -23.30 1.04 -5.80
C GLN A 94 -24.05 1.01 -7.15
N PRO A 95 -25.29 1.54 -7.20
CA PRO A 95 -26.06 1.65 -8.44
C PRO A 95 -25.32 2.48 -9.50
N ALA A 96 -25.44 2.06 -10.76
CA ALA A 96 -24.79 2.75 -11.88
C ALA A 96 -25.43 4.13 -12.16
N ASP A 97 -26.70 4.30 -11.83
CA ASP A 97 -27.53 5.49 -12.01
C ASP A 97 -27.64 6.35 -10.75
N GLU A 98 -26.80 6.08 -9.74
CA GLU A 98 -26.83 6.84 -8.49
C GLU A 98 -26.55 8.33 -8.74
N LYS A 99 -27.49 9.18 -8.32
CA LYS A 99 -27.39 10.62 -8.44
C LYS A 99 -26.17 11.14 -7.67
N TRP A 100 -25.57 12.20 -8.21
CA TRP A 100 -24.45 12.87 -7.58
C TRP A 100 -24.84 13.40 -6.19
N GLY A 101 -24.10 12.98 -5.16
CA GLY A 101 -24.33 13.38 -3.79
C GLY A 101 -23.05 13.30 -2.94
N SER A 102 -23.24 13.15 -1.62
CA SER A 102 -22.15 13.14 -0.64
C SER A 102 -21.14 12.02 -0.88
N TRP A 103 -21.59 10.85 -1.35
CA TRP A 103 -20.72 9.71 -1.61
C TRP A 103 -19.80 9.93 -2.83
N GLN A 104 -20.33 10.48 -3.93
CA GLN A 104 -19.54 10.80 -5.13
C GLN A 104 -18.54 11.92 -4.83
N MET A 105 -18.96 12.93 -4.06
CA MET A 105 -18.04 13.96 -3.55
C MET A 105 -16.94 13.36 -2.69
N TRP A 106 -17.26 12.39 -1.84
CA TRP A 106 -16.28 11.65 -1.05
C TRP A 106 -15.31 10.85 -1.93
N GLN A 107 -15.80 10.11 -2.91
CA GLN A 107 -14.96 9.36 -3.85
C GLN A 107 -14.01 10.27 -4.63
N LEU A 108 -14.52 11.42 -5.10
CA LEU A 108 -13.73 12.43 -5.78
C LEU A 108 -12.66 13.01 -4.86
N GLY A 109 -13.05 13.50 -3.68
CA GLY A 109 -12.14 14.14 -2.74
C GLY A 109 -11.08 13.18 -2.20
N SER A 110 -11.50 11.99 -1.74
CA SER A 110 -10.57 10.97 -1.22
C SER A 110 -9.63 10.45 -2.31
N GLY A 111 -10.13 10.21 -3.52
CA GLY A 111 -9.31 9.81 -4.66
C GLY A 111 -8.28 10.87 -5.05
N LEU A 112 -8.67 12.15 -5.11
CA LEU A 112 -7.78 13.28 -5.36
C LEU A 112 -6.66 13.37 -4.32
N VAL A 113 -7.02 13.29 -3.03
CA VAL A 113 -6.05 13.27 -1.93
C VAL A 113 -5.10 12.08 -2.07
N GLY A 114 -5.63 10.88 -2.34
CA GLY A 114 -4.83 9.68 -2.53
C GLY A 114 -3.79 9.80 -3.63
N LEU A 115 -4.21 10.28 -4.80
CA LEU A 115 -3.31 10.51 -5.93
C LEU A 115 -2.30 11.64 -5.68
N ALA A 116 -2.69 12.68 -4.95
CA ALA A 116 -1.78 13.77 -4.59
C ALA A 116 -0.72 13.35 -3.55
N VAL A 117 -1.02 12.37 -2.69
CA VAL A 117 -0.05 11.83 -1.73
C VAL A 117 1.07 11.04 -2.41
N VAL A 118 0.81 10.44 -3.58
CA VAL A 118 1.80 9.63 -4.32
C VAL A 118 3.08 10.43 -4.63
N PRO A 119 3.05 11.61 -5.29
CA PRO A 119 4.24 12.43 -5.49
C PRO A 119 4.86 12.94 -4.18
N GLN A 120 4.05 13.18 -3.15
CA GLN A 120 4.56 13.63 -1.85
C GLN A 120 5.39 12.56 -1.16
N VAL A 121 4.92 11.31 -1.15
CA VAL A 121 5.66 10.17 -0.59
C VAL A 121 6.94 9.94 -1.37
N LEU A 122 6.87 9.98 -2.70
CA LEU A 122 8.06 9.85 -3.57
C LEU A 122 9.09 10.96 -3.30
N TYR A 123 8.64 12.20 -3.17
CA TYR A 123 9.52 13.32 -2.85
C TYR A 123 10.19 13.16 -1.49
N ASN A 124 9.42 12.83 -0.44
CA ASN A 124 9.98 12.58 0.89
C ASN A 124 10.93 11.38 0.91
N THR A 125 10.70 10.38 0.05
CA THR A 125 11.56 9.20 -0.08
C THR A 125 12.95 9.57 -0.60
N VAL A 126 13.04 10.46 -1.58
CA VAL A 126 14.32 10.86 -2.19
C VAL A 126 14.94 12.10 -1.55
N SER A 127 14.16 12.88 -0.82
CA SER A 127 14.58 14.12 -0.18
C SER A 127 14.04 14.23 1.27
N PRO A 128 14.46 13.34 2.20
CA PRO A 128 13.87 13.23 3.54
C PRO A 128 14.02 14.51 4.40
N ALA A 129 15.07 15.30 4.12
CA ALA A 129 15.34 16.55 4.84
C ALA A 129 14.45 17.73 4.39
N ALA A 130 13.68 17.57 3.31
CA ALA A 130 12.86 18.64 2.77
C ALA A 130 11.48 18.69 3.42
N SER A 131 11.26 19.67 4.29
CA SER A 131 9.98 19.92 4.95
C SER A 131 9.03 20.73 4.05
N THR A 132 8.48 20.12 3.01
CA THR A 132 7.52 20.80 2.11
C THR A 132 6.35 19.91 1.69
N LEU A 133 5.16 20.51 1.64
CA LEU A 133 3.93 19.91 1.08
C LEU A 133 3.69 20.34 -0.38
N LEU A 134 4.67 20.97 -1.01
CA LEU A 134 4.53 21.50 -2.37
C LEU A 134 4.17 20.42 -3.40
N PRO A 135 4.81 19.22 -3.42
CA PRO A 135 4.41 18.15 -4.34
C PRO A 135 2.94 17.76 -4.19
N PHE A 136 2.46 17.64 -2.96
CA PHE A 136 1.05 17.36 -2.67
C PHE A 136 0.14 18.46 -3.21
N ILE A 137 0.39 19.73 -2.86
CA ILE A 137 -0.46 20.86 -3.23
C ILE A 137 -0.52 21.03 -4.75
N CYS A 138 0.64 21.01 -5.44
CA CYS A 138 0.69 21.13 -6.89
C CYS A 138 -0.07 20.01 -7.59
N THR A 139 0.09 18.77 -7.10
CA THR A 139 -0.62 17.62 -7.69
C THR A 139 -2.12 17.72 -7.46
N LEU A 140 -2.54 18.12 -6.25
CA LEU A 140 -3.96 18.28 -5.93
C LEU A 140 -4.62 19.35 -6.80
N LEU A 141 -3.98 20.50 -6.97
CA LEU A 141 -4.48 21.58 -7.81
C LEU A 141 -4.55 21.17 -9.29
N LEU A 142 -3.50 20.52 -9.79
CA LEU A 142 -3.46 20.05 -11.18
C LEU A 142 -4.55 19.00 -11.44
N LEU A 143 -4.67 17.99 -10.59
CA LEU A 143 -5.69 16.94 -10.73
C LEU A 143 -7.09 17.54 -10.60
N GLY A 144 -7.30 18.46 -9.65
CA GLY A 144 -8.56 19.17 -9.47
C GLY A 144 -8.94 19.98 -10.71
N ALA A 145 -8.00 20.71 -11.31
CA ALA A 145 -8.23 21.47 -12.54
C ALA A 145 -8.55 20.56 -13.73
N VAL A 146 -7.74 19.51 -13.96
CA VAL A 146 -7.96 18.56 -15.06
C VAL A 146 -9.30 17.84 -14.93
N LEU A 147 -9.64 17.38 -13.72
CA LEU A 147 -10.91 16.73 -13.46
C LEU A 147 -12.08 17.70 -13.53
N GLY A 148 -11.95 18.92 -13.03
CA GLY A 148 -12.97 19.96 -13.18
C GLY A 148 -13.32 20.20 -14.65
N LEU A 149 -12.31 20.34 -15.52
CA LEU A 149 -12.51 20.50 -16.96
C LEU A 149 -13.16 19.25 -17.61
N ARG A 150 -12.73 18.05 -17.22
CA ARG A 150 -13.28 16.78 -17.75
C ARG A 150 -14.72 16.54 -17.31
N LEU A 151 -15.05 16.85 -16.05
CA LEU A 151 -16.40 16.72 -15.51
C LEU A 151 -17.35 17.78 -16.07
N SER A 152 -16.83 18.95 -16.45
CA SER A 152 -17.62 20.02 -17.09
C SER A 152 -17.92 19.76 -18.57
N SER A 153 -17.14 18.88 -19.24
CA SER A 153 -17.20 18.68 -20.70
C SER A 153 -17.84 17.38 -21.16
N LYS A 154 -18.12 16.43 -20.25
CA LYS A 154 -18.70 15.11 -20.59
C LYS A 154 -20.08 14.90 -19.93
N GLY A 155 -20.96 14.19 -20.63
CA GLY A 155 -22.24 13.73 -20.09
C GLY A 155 -22.06 12.85 -18.82
N GLY A 156 -23.06 12.86 -17.94
CA GLY A 156 -22.92 12.43 -16.53
C GLY A 156 -22.47 10.99 -16.25
N SER A 157 -22.64 10.04 -17.18
CA SER A 157 -22.31 8.62 -16.96
C SER A 157 -20.80 8.33 -16.96
N ASP A 158 -20.04 8.96 -17.86
CA ASP A 158 -18.57 8.83 -17.92
C ASP A 158 -17.90 9.45 -16.68
N ALA A 159 -18.44 10.59 -16.25
CA ALA A 159 -17.97 11.34 -15.09
C ALA A 159 -18.11 10.54 -13.79
N ALA A 160 -19.29 9.96 -13.55
CA ALA A 160 -19.55 9.13 -12.38
C ALA A 160 -18.65 7.88 -12.34
N THR A 161 -18.41 7.26 -13.51
CA THR A 161 -17.54 6.09 -13.63
C THR A 161 -16.10 6.44 -13.26
N LEU A 162 -15.58 7.55 -13.76
CA LEU A 162 -14.23 8.01 -13.44
C LEU A 162 -14.08 8.25 -11.93
N VAL A 163 -15.02 8.99 -11.34
CA VAL A 163 -15.01 9.34 -9.91
C VAL A 163 -15.01 8.10 -9.02
N ARG A 164 -15.82 7.08 -9.38
CA ARG A 164 -15.88 5.80 -8.67
C ARG A 164 -14.55 5.04 -8.68
N GLN A 165 -13.74 5.20 -9.72
CA GLN A 165 -12.47 4.48 -9.87
C GLN A 165 -11.29 5.16 -9.15
N LEU A 166 -11.37 6.47 -8.87
CA LEU A 166 -10.25 7.23 -8.29
C LEU A 166 -9.70 6.64 -6.98
N PRO A 167 -10.54 6.26 -5.99
CA PRO A 167 -10.03 5.65 -4.76
C PRO A 167 -9.28 4.34 -5.02
N GLY A 168 -9.75 3.51 -5.96
CA GLY A 168 -9.08 2.24 -6.30
C GLY A 168 -7.69 2.46 -6.91
N TRP A 169 -7.55 3.42 -7.82
CA TRP A 169 -6.25 3.80 -8.39
C TRP A 169 -5.31 4.41 -7.36
N GLY A 170 -5.83 5.33 -6.53
CA GLY A 170 -5.07 5.92 -5.42
C GLY A 170 -4.55 4.85 -4.45
N ALA A 171 -5.41 3.90 -4.07
CA ALA A 171 -5.03 2.78 -3.21
C ALA A 171 -3.92 1.92 -3.82
N THR A 172 -4.08 1.57 -5.10
CA THR A 172 -3.11 0.73 -5.84
C THR A 172 -1.73 1.37 -5.86
N LEU A 173 -1.65 2.66 -6.20
CA LEU A 173 -0.37 3.39 -6.25
C LEU A 173 0.25 3.50 -4.85
N LEU A 174 -0.53 3.80 -3.83
CA LEU A 174 -0.02 3.94 -2.46
C LEU A 174 0.44 2.61 -1.85
N PHE A 175 -0.22 1.50 -2.17
CA PHE A 175 0.29 0.17 -1.79
C PHE A 175 1.57 -0.19 -2.52
N ALA A 176 1.67 0.14 -3.81
CA ALA A 176 2.91 -0.04 -4.56
C ALA A 176 4.04 0.82 -3.97
N LEU A 177 3.74 2.01 -3.46
CA LEU A 177 4.74 2.88 -2.85
C LEU A 177 5.14 2.49 -1.43
N SER A 178 4.29 1.82 -0.64
CA SER A 178 4.56 1.62 0.79
C SER A 178 5.92 1.01 1.16
N PRO A 179 6.52 0.06 0.41
CA PRO A 179 7.82 -0.50 0.77
C PRO A 179 9.02 0.36 0.32
N LEU A 180 8.83 1.28 -0.63
CA LEU A 180 9.91 2.09 -1.22
C LEU A 180 10.59 3.03 -0.21
N PRO A 181 9.86 3.81 0.60
CA PRO A 181 10.46 4.70 1.59
C PRO A 181 11.46 4.00 2.51
N GLN A 182 11.07 2.83 3.06
CA GLN A 182 11.96 2.07 3.93
C GLN A 182 13.15 1.49 3.13
N LEU A 183 12.94 0.98 1.92
CA LEU A 183 14.04 0.48 1.09
C LEU A 183 15.08 1.55 0.78
N VAL A 184 14.64 2.74 0.38
CA VAL A 184 15.55 3.86 0.08
C VAL A 184 16.27 4.32 1.33
N ARG A 185 15.56 4.42 2.47
CA ARG A 185 16.18 4.75 3.74
C ARG A 185 17.25 3.75 4.15
N ASN A 186 17.01 2.45 3.98
CA ASN A 186 18.01 1.41 4.25
C ASN A 186 19.29 1.59 3.42
N LEU A 187 19.18 2.17 2.22
CA LEU A 187 20.31 2.41 1.33
C LEU A 187 21.04 3.72 1.64
N LEU A 188 20.32 4.77 2.03
CA LEU A 188 20.87 6.11 2.35
C LEU A 188 21.39 6.22 3.79
N GLU A 189 20.73 5.56 4.74
CA GLU A 189 21.03 5.58 6.17
C GLU A 189 21.25 4.15 6.70
N PRO A 190 22.36 3.47 6.37
CA PRO A 190 22.60 2.08 6.78
C PRO A 190 22.57 1.84 8.29
N GLN A 191 22.82 2.87 9.10
CA GLN A 191 22.73 2.80 10.56
C GLN A 191 21.30 2.52 11.04
N SER A 192 20.28 2.87 10.25
CA SER A 192 18.89 2.55 10.58
C SER A 192 18.62 1.04 10.58
N LEU A 193 19.45 0.22 9.94
CA LEU A 193 19.23 -1.22 9.81
C LEU A 193 19.34 -2.00 11.14
N GLU A 194 19.99 -1.43 12.17
CA GLU A 194 20.23 -2.12 13.46
C GLU A 194 18.95 -2.49 14.21
N GLY A 195 17.86 -1.75 14.02
CA GLY A 195 16.58 -2.01 14.68
C GLY A 195 15.54 -2.66 13.78
N LEU A 196 15.92 -3.07 12.56
CA LEU A 196 15.00 -3.77 11.68
C LEU A 196 14.96 -5.28 11.94
N SER A 197 13.75 -5.83 12.07
CA SER A 197 13.54 -7.26 12.27
C SER A 197 13.56 -8.02 10.95
N VAL A 198 14.62 -8.83 10.74
CA VAL A 198 14.73 -9.77 9.62
C VAL A 198 13.54 -10.74 9.61
N GLY A 199 13.11 -11.23 10.78
CA GLY A 199 11.98 -12.15 10.90
C GLY A 199 10.67 -11.54 10.40
N THR A 200 10.40 -10.27 10.73
CA THR A 200 9.19 -9.57 10.27
C THR A 200 9.23 -9.36 8.76
N MET A 201 10.38 -8.98 8.20
CA MET A 201 10.54 -8.85 6.74
C MET A 201 10.34 -10.19 6.03
N LEU A 202 10.85 -11.29 6.60
CA LEU A 202 10.67 -12.63 6.03
C LEU A 202 9.22 -13.09 6.07
N LEU A 203 8.51 -12.87 7.17
CA LEU A 203 7.09 -13.18 7.25
C LEU A 203 6.28 -12.38 6.22
N ALA A 204 6.60 -11.10 6.04
CA ALA A 204 5.96 -10.27 5.01
C ALA A 204 6.28 -10.77 3.59
N LEU A 205 7.54 -11.11 3.30
CA LEU A 205 7.97 -11.66 2.01
C LEU A 205 7.28 -13.00 1.71
N LEU A 206 7.27 -13.92 2.68
CA LEU A 206 6.65 -15.23 2.55
C LEU A 206 5.13 -15.11 2.36
N GLY A 207 4.47 -14.25 3.12
CA GLY A 207 3.04 -13.99 2.96
C GLY A 207 2.70 -13.57 1.54
N ASN A 208 3.47 -12.65 0.95
CA ASN A 208 3.27 -12.22 -0.44
C ASN A 208 3.61 -13.33 -1.45
N ALA A 209 4.68 -14.09 -1.24
CA ALA A 209 5.08 -15.19 -2.12
C ALA A 209 4.01 -16.30 -2.16
N LEU A 210 3.42 -16.63 -1.01
CA LEU A 210 2.35 -17.63 -0.89
C LEU A 210 1.06 -17.21 -1.61
N MET A 211 0.87 -15.93 -1.93
CA MET A 211 -0.29 -15.46 -2.69
C MET A 211 -0.13 -15.63 -4.21
N VAL A 212 1.10 -15.75 -4.72
CA VAL A 212 1.40 -15.88 -6.17
C VAL A 212 0.68 -17.07 -6.82
N PRO A 213 0.65 -18.29 -6.25
CA PRO A 213 -0.07 -19.42 -6.86
C PRO A 213 -1.57 -19.15 -7.01
N ARG A 214 -2.21 -18.53 -6.01
CA ARG A 214 -3.64 -18.22 -6.08
C ARG A 214 -3.89 -17.18 -7.17
N ALA A 215 -3.07 -16.12 -7.24
CA ALA A 215 -3.19 -15.10 -8.28
C ALA A 215 -3.06 -15.68 -9.70
N LEU A 216 -2.11 -16.60 -9.91
CA LEU A 216 -1.95 -17.33 -11.18
C LEU A 216 -3.15 -18.24 -11.50
N PHE A 217 -3.67 -18.94 -10.49
CA PHE A 217 -4.81 -19.86 -10.66
C PHE A 217 -6.08 -19.12 -11.08
N VAL A 218 -6.39 -17.99 -10.44
CA VAL A 218 -7.58 -17.17 -10.76
C VAL A 218 -7.37 -16.26 -11.98
N ARG A 219 -6.13 -16.19 -12.50
CA ARG A 219 -5.74 -15.34 -13.64
C ARG A 219 -5.99 -13.84 -13.41
N ASP A 220 -5.78 -13.40 -12.18
CA ASP A 220 -5.90 -11.99 -11.80
C ASP A 220 -4.54 -11.31 -11.97
N VAL A 221 -4.39 -10.54 -13.06
CA VAL A 221 -3.15 -9.83 -13.40
C VAL A 221 -2.83 -8.73 -12.39
N VAL A 222 -3.85 -8.05 -11.87
CA VAL A 222 -3.66 -6.97 -10.88
C VAL A 222 -3.09 -7.58 -9.61
N TRP A 223 -3.68 -8.66 -9.12
CA TRP A 223 -3.21 -9.31 -7.92
C TRP A 223 -1.85 -9.99 -8.10
N LEU A 224 -1.59 -10.60 -9.26
CA LEU A 224 -0.28 -11.14 -9.59
C LEU A 224 0.79 -10.04 -9.59
N SER A 225 0.50 -8.88 -10.18
CA SER A 225 1.43 -7.76 -10.20
C SER A 225 1.75 -7.23 -8.79
N GLY A 226 0.72 -7.08 -7.94
CA GLY A 226 0.89 -6.59 -6.57
C GLY A 226 1.69 -7.54 -5.69
N THR A 227 1.39 -8.84 -5.74
CA THR A 227 2.14 -9.85 -4.96
C THR A 227 3.57 -10.01 -5.44
N THR A 228 3.81 -9.95 -6.76
CA THR A 228 5.15 -9.95 -7.35
C THR A 228 5.95 -8.72 -6.91
N TRP A 229 5.36 -7.53 -7.01
CA TRP A 229 5.99 -6.29 -6.57
C TRP A 229 6.35 -6.32 -5.09
N ALA A 230 5.44 -6.77 -4.22
CA ALA A 230 5.69 -6.89 -2.79
C ALA A 230 6.83 -7.89 -2.50
N CYS A 231 6.95 -8.98 -3.27
CA CYS A 231 8.08 -9.90 -3.16
C CYS A 231 9.40 -9.24 -3.57
N VAL A 232 9.42 -8.51 -4.68
CA VAL A 232 10.61 -7.78 -5.15
C VAL A 232 11.04 -6.73 -4.14
N ALA A 233 10.10 -5.96 -3.58
CA ALA A 233 10.39 -4.93 -2.61
C ALA A 233 10.89 -5.52 -1.28
N GLY A 234 10.25 -6.60 -0.79
CA GLY A 234 10.69 -7.31 0.42
C GLY A 234 12.08 -7.95 0.25
N TRP A 235 12.35 -8.55 -0.91
CA TRP A 235 13.69 -9.03 -1.25
C TRP A 235 14.70 -7.88 -1.32
N GLY A 236 14.32 -6.74 -1.90
CA GLY A 236 15.15 -5.53 -1.94
C GLY A 236 15.54 -5.04 -0.55
N GLN A 237 14.62 -5.10 0.42
CA GLN A 237 14.92 -4.77 1.82
C GLN A 237 15.94 -5.75 2.42
N LEU A 238 15.79 -7.05 2.21
CA LEU A 238 16.80 -8.03 2.65
C LEU A 238 18.16 -7.80 1.98
N PHE A 239 18.15 -7.47 0.69
CA PHE A 239 19.37 -7.13 -0.05
C PHE A 239 20.06 -5.88 0.54
N SER A 240 19.29 -4.87 0.93
CA SER A 240 19.84 -3.69 1.60
C SER A 240 20.55 -4.03 2.92
N MET A 241 20.01 -4.99 3.69
CA MET A 241 20.64 -5.49 4.93
C MET A 241 21.89 -6.33 4.66
N PHE A 242 21.88 -7.14 3.60
CA PHE A 242 23.04 -7.93 3.17
C PHE A 242 24.18 -7.04 2.67
N ARG A 243 23.87 -6.00 1.90
CA ARG A 243 24.86 -5.07 1.33
C ARG A 243 25.52 -4.21 2.40
N SER A 244 24.77 -3.81 3.41
CA SER A 244 25.20 -2.86 4.43
C SER A 244 25.86 -3.52 5.63
N ALA A 245 26.78 -2.80 6.28
CA ALA A 245 27.44 -3.23 7.50
C ALA A 245 27.31 -2.17 8.60
N SER A 246 27.25 -2.63 9.85
CA SER A 246 27.24 -1.76 11.02
C SER A 246 28.57 -1.04 11.14
N ALA A 247 28.52 0.29 11.29
CA ALA A 247 29.70 1.10 11.53
C ALA A 247 30.36 0.78 12.88
N ALA A 248 29.59 0.30 13.85
CA ALA A 248 30.09 -0.04 15.19
C ALA A 248 30.82 -1.38 15.24
N THR A 249 30.35 -2.38 14.50
CA THR A 249 30.89 -3.76 14.58
C THR A 249 31.62 -4.22 13.32
N GLY A 250 31.49 -3.50 12.22
CA GLY A 250 31.99 -3.90 10.89
C GLY A 250 31.29 -5.12 10.29
N ARG A 251 30.29 -5.70 10.98
CA ARG A 251 29.54 -6.88 10.53
C ARG A 251 28.34 -6.45 9.69
N ARG A 252 27.98 -7.30 8.72
CA ARG A 252 26.76 -7.14 7.91
C ARG A 252 25.51 -7.29 8.78
N PHE A 253 24.44 -6.58 8.41
CA PHE A 253 23.15 -6.70 9.10
C PHE A 253 22.41 -8.01 8.77
N LEU A 254 22.75 -8.62 7.63
CA LEU A 254 22.25 -9.92 7.24
C LEU A 254 23.41 -10.85 6.88
N ASP A 255 23.39 -12.03 7.49
CA ASP A 255 24.38 -13.07 7.22
C ASP A 255 24.31 -13.52 5.75
N PRO A 256 25.45 -13.69 5.06
CA PRO A 256 25.48 -14.11 3.66
C PRO A 256 24.77 -15.45 3.40
N TRP A 257 24.98 -16.45 4.26
CA TRP A 257 24.36 -17.76 4.09
C TRP A 257 22.86 -17.65 4.22
N LEU A 258 22.37 -16.87 5.18
CA LEU A 258 20.96 -16.60 5.34
C LEU A 258 20.38 -15.91 4.09
N PHE A 259 21.01 -14.83 3.61
CA PHE A 259 20.56 -14.11 2.41
C PHE A 259 20.49 -14.99 1.16
N PHE A 260 21.54 -15.76 0.88
CA PHE A 260 21.58 -16.66 -0.28
C PHE A 260 20.60 -17.82 -0.13
N SER A 261 20.39 -18.34 1.08
CA SER A 261 19.38 -19.38 1.35
C SER A 261 17.97 -18.86 1.08
N ILE A 262 17.63 -17.67 1.58
CA ILE A 262 16.33 -17.03 1.33
C ILE A 262 16.13 -16.79 -0.16
N THR A 263 17.14 -16.25 -0.84
CA THR A 263 17.08 -15.97 -2.28
C THR A 263 16.91 -17.26 -3.08
N GLY A 264 17.68 -18.31 -2.76
CA GLY A 264 17.56 -19.62 -3.39
C GLY A 264 16.17 -20.24 -3.19
N VAL A 265 15.65 -20.22 -1.97
CA VAL A 265 14.30 -20.73 -1.66
C VAL A 265 13.23 -19.95 -2.42
N LEU A 266 13.32 -18.62 -2.45
CA LEU A 266 12.35 -17.78 -3.17
C LEU A 266 12.35 -18.07 -4.68
N LEU A 267 13.54 -18.23 -5.29
CA LEU A 267 13.68 -18.57 -6.70
C LEU A 267 13.16 -19.98 -7.00
N LEU A 268 13.52 -20.98 -6.19
CA LEU A 268 13.05 -22.35 -6.34
C LEU A 268 11.54 -22.45 -6.18
N TYR A 269 10.97 -21.79 -5.18
CA TYR A 269 9.53 -21.74 -4.98
C TYR A 269 8.82 -21.07 -6.15
N THR A 270 9.31 -19.91 -6.61
CA THR A 270 8.72 -19.21 -7.77
C THR A 270 8.80 -20.08 -9.03
N GLY A 271 9.95 -20.71 -9.29
CA GLY A 271 10.13 -21.63 -10.40
C GLY A 271 9.19 -22.82 -10.33
N TYR A 272 9.04 -23.44 -9.15
CA TYR A 272 8.10 -24.53 -8.91
C TYR A 272 6.66 -24.10 -9.23
N VAL A 273 6.22 -22.96 -8.71
CA VAL A 273 4.87 -22.42 -8.94
C VAL A 273 4.60 -22.19 -10.43
N LEU A 274 5.57 -21.61 -11.16
CA LEU A 274 5.44 -21.38 -12.60
C LEU A 274 5.38 -22.67 -13.41
N VAL A 275 6.20 -23.67 -13.06
CA VAL A 275 6.18 -25.00 -13.72
C VAL A 275 4.83 -25.69 -13.47
N GLN A 276 4.32 -25.67 -12.25
CA GLN A 276 3.03 -26.26 -11.93
C GLN A 276 1.88 -25.55 -12.66
N HIS A 277 1.92 -24.22 -12.73
CA HIS A 277 0.95 -23.46 -13.51
C HIS A 277 0.98 -23.83 -15.00
N ARG A 278 2.17 -23.92 -15.61
CA ARG A 278 2.32 -24.33 -17.01
C ARG A 278 1.83 -25.75 -17.27
N ARG A 279 2.10 -26.69 -16.35
CA ARG A 279 1.59 -28.07 -16.46
C ARG A 279 0.07 -28.10 -16.39
N ALA A 280 -0.52 -27.37 -15.45
CA ALA A 280 -1.97 -27.28 -15.29
C ALA A 280 -2.66 -26.65 -16.51
N THR A 281 -2.06 -25.63 -17.13
CA THR A 281 -2.61 -25.04 -18.36
C THR A 281 -2.45 -25.95 -19.57
N ALA A 282 -1.33 -26.66 -19.69
CA ALA A 282 -1.12 -27.65 -20.75
C ALA A 282 -2.09 -28.85 -20.66
N SER A 283 -2.35 -29.36 -19.45
CA SER A 283 -3.34 -30.42 -19.22
C SER A 283 -4.79 -29.95 -19.35
N GLY A 284 -5.06 -28.66 -19.07
CA GLY A 284 -6.39 -28.06 -19.19
C GLY A 284 -6.79 -27.67 -20.62
N ALA A 285 -5.86 -27.61 -21.56
CA ALA A 285 -6.14 -27.32 -22.97
C ALA A 285 -6.85 -28.47 -23.73
N GLY A 286 -7.06 -29.62 -23.07
CA GLY A 286 -7.81 -30.77 -23.61
C GLY A 286 -9.25 -30.92 -23.06
N GLY A 287 -9.71 -30.05 -22.16
CA GLY A 287 -11.03 -30.16 -21.53
C GLY A 287 -11.85 -28.88 -21.69
N ALA A 288 -12.94 -28.97 -22.44
CA ALA A 288 -13.95 -27.92 -22.54
C ALA A 288 -14.37 -27.40 -21.15
N ARG A 289 -14.42 -26.07 -21.00
CA ARG A 289 -15.03 -25.43 -19.83
C ARG A 289 -16.55 -25.69 -19.82
N PRO A 290 -17.17 -26.07 -18.69
CA PRO A 290 -18.60 -25.91 -18.55
C PRO A 290 -18.93 -24.41 -18.43
N ALA A 291 -20.06 -24.05 -19.03
CA ALA A 291 -20.62 -22.70 -19.15
C ALA A 291 -20.94 -22.05 -17.80
#